data_AF-A0A660T9E8-F1
#
_entry.id   AF-A0A660T9E8-F1
#
_cell.length_a   1.000
_cell.length_b   1.000
_cell.length_c   1.000
_cell.angle_alpha   90.00
_cell.angle_beta   90.00
_cell.angle_gamma   90.00
#
_symmetry.space_group_name_H-M   'P 1'
#
loop_
_entity.id
_entity.type
_entity.pdbx_description
1 polymer ?
#
loop_
_entity_poly.entity_id
_entity_poly.type
_entity_poly.pdbx_seq_one_letter_code
_entity_poly.pdbx_strand_id
1 'polypeptide(L)' 'MQECELIENCEFYNGQLKGNKEQIEAMKEKYCKVNNLNCARYMIFMALGKEKMPNELFPHQKDRAYLLISQE' A
#
# COMPACT_ATOMS: atom_id res chain seq x y z
N MET A 1 -10.89 13.77 6.46
CA MET A 1 -10.37 12.74 5.53
C MET A 1 -8.87 12.88 5.56
N GLN A 2 -8.15 11.90 6.11
CA GLN A 2 -6.69 11.96 6.06
C GLN A 2 -6.27 11.50 4.68
N GLU A 3 -5.85 12.45 3.86
CA GLU A 3 -5.12 12.16 2.64
C GLU A 3 -3.90 11.32 3.04
N CYS A 4 -3.73 10.17 2.40
CA CYS A 4 -2.63 9.28 2.70
C CYS A 4 -1.31 9.99 2.38
N GLU A 5 -0.48 10.24 3.39
CA GLU A 5 0.83 10.91 3.26
C GLU A 5 1.76 10.19 2.29
N LEU A 6 1.50 8.92 2.04
CA LEU A 6 2.21 8.11 1.07
C LEU A 6 1.77 8.35 -0.37
N ILE A 7 0.65 9.02 -0.66
CA ILE A 7 0.11 9.16 -2.03
C ILE A 7 1.16 9.71 -3.00
N GLU A 8 1.91 10.74 -2.61
CA GLU A 8 2.94 11.34 -3.46
C GLU A 8 4.07 10.34 -3.79
N ASN A 9 4.39 9.46 -2.84
CA ASN A 9 5.51 8.52 -2.92
C ASN A 9 5.09 7.06 -3.15
N CYS A 10 3.80 6.78 -3.35
CA CYS A 10 3.27 5.43 -3.40
C CYS A 10 3.31 4.91 -4.82
N GLU A 11 4.20 3.95 -5.08
CA GLU A 11 4.37 3.30 -6.39
C GLU A 11 3.06 2.68 -6.90
N PHE A 12 2.22 2.17 -6.01
CA PHE A 12 0.88 1.64 -6.36
C PHE A 12 -0.05 2.76 -6.83
N TYR A 13 -0.07 3.89 -6.13
CA TYR A 13 -0.93 5.02 -6.49
C TYR A 13 -0.46 5.67 -7.80
N ASN A 14 0.85 5.86 -7.92
CA ASN A 14 1.55 6.41 -9.10
C ASN A 14 1.51 5.49 -10.32
N GLY A 15 0.87 4.32 -10.24
CA GLY A 15 0.67 3.42 -11.38
C GLY A 15 1.92 2.69 -11.83
N GLN A 16 2.91 2.53 -10.96
CA GLN A 16 4.15 1.81 -11.25
C GLN A 16 3.99 0.29 -11.12
N LEU A 17 2.88 -0.19 -10.53
CA LEU A 17 2.58 -1.62 -10.43
C LEU A 17 1.90 -2.12 -11.70
N LYS A 18 2.46 -3.19 -12.27
CA LYS A 18 1.85 -3.91 -13.39
C LYS A 18 0.64 -4.71 -12.88
N GLY A 19 -0.52 -4.49 -13.46
CA GLY A 19 -1.75 -5.17 -13.08
C GLY A 19 -2.95 -4.70 -13.91
N ASN A 20 -4.11 -5.28 -13.65
CA ASN A 20 -5.35 -4.85 -14.29
C ASN A 20 -5.74 -3.46 -13.75
N LYS A 21 -5.94 -2.50 -14.66
CA LYS A 21 -6.26 -1.09 -14.32
C LYS A 21 -7.56 -0.96 -13.53
N GLU A 22 -8.61 -1.70 -13.87
CA GLU A 22 -9.90 -1.64 -13.17
C GLU A 22 -9.77 -2.10 -11.72
N GLN A 23 -9.01 -3.18 -11.49
CA GLN A 23 -8.74 -3.67 -10.14
C GLN A 23 -7.89 -2.67 -9.34
N ILE A 24 -6.90 -2.05 -9.98
CA ILE A 24 -6.05 -1.03 -9.36
C ILE A 24 -6.89 0.18 -8.94
N GLU A 25 -7.75 0.70 -9.81
CA GLU A 25 -8.60 1.85 -9.50
C GLU A 25 -9.57 1.53 -8.36
N ALA A 26 -10.25 0.37 -8.39
CA ALA A 26 -11.12 -0.06 -7.30
C ALA A 26 -10.38 -0.18 -5.95
N MET A 27 -9.12 -0.63 -5.98
CA MET A 27 -8.27 -0.67 -4.79
C MET A 27 -7.87 0.72 -4.32
N LYS A 28 -7.53 1.66 -5.22
CA LYS A 28 -7.22 3.05 -4.83
C LYS A 28 -8.41 3.70 -4.14
N GLU A 29 -9.63 3.47 -4.62
CA GLU A 29 -10.82 4.00 -3.96
C GLU A 29 -11.00 3.40 -2.56
N LYS A 30 -10.87 2.09 -2.43
CA LYS A 30 -11.04 1.40 -1.14
C LYS A 30 -9.94 1.69 -0.12
N TYR A 31 -8.68 1.77 -0.55
CA TYR A 31 -7.53 1.86 0.35
C TYR A 31 -6.93 3.26 0.41
N CYS A 32 -6.83 3.99 -0.71
CA CYS A 32 -6.22 5.32 -0.70
C CYS A 32 -7.23 6.43 -0.34
N LYS A 33 -8.49 6.33 -0.80
CA LYS A 33 -9.52 7.37 -0.55
C LYS A 33 -10.37 7.13 0.69
N VAL A 34 -10.65 5.86 1.03
CA VAL A 34 -11.51 5.51 2.18
C VAL A 34 -10.71 5.24 3.45
N ASN A 35 -9.77 4.28 3.43
CA ASN A 35 -9.01 3.92 4.64
C ASN A 35 -7.60 3.41 4.32
N ASN A 36 -6.63 4.31 4.45
CA ASN A 36 -5.20 4.05 4.24
C ASN A 36 -4.56 3.19 5.34
N LEU A 37 -5.09 3.20 6.57
CA LEU A 37 -4.60 2.36 7.67
C LEU A 37 -4.76 0.88 7.36
N ASN A 38 -5.71 0.53 6.48
CA ASN A 38 -5.91 -0.83 6.01
C ASN A 38 -5.05 -1.21 4.80
N CYS A 39 -4.20 -0.32 4.30
CA CYS A 39 -3.31 -0.59 3.18
C CYS A 39 -2.06 -1.31 3.65
N ALA A 40 -1.78 -2.49 3.09
CA ALA A 40 -0.57 -3.27 3.38
C ALA A 40 0.73 -2.45 3.24
N ARG A 41 0.81 -1.59 2.20
CA ARG A 41 1.97 -0.71 1.96
C ARG A 41 2.11 0.37 3.05
N TYR A 42 0.99 0.93 3.50
CA TYR A 42 0.96 1.91 4.59
C TYR A 42 1.40 1.28 5.91
N MET A 43 0.94 0.06 6.20
CA MET A 43 1.35 -0.68 7.40
C MET A 43 2.86 -0.92 7.44
N ILE A 44 3.46 -1.38 6.34
CA ILE A 44 4.92 -1.58 6.28
C ILE A 44 5.65 -0.25 6.41
N PHE A 45 5.19 0.80 5.73
CA PHE A 45 5.83 2.11 5.85
C PHE A 45 5.83 2.65 7.28
N MET A 46 4.71 2.50 8.00
CA MET A 46 4.61 2.95 9.39
C MET A 46 5.46 2.12 10.35
N ALA A 47 5.65 0.83 10.08
CA ALA A 47 6.38 -0.07 10.96
C ALA A 47 7.88 -0.15 10.64
N LEU A 48 8.23 -0.26 9.37
CA LEU A 48 9.58 -0.56 8.87
C LEU A 48 10.14 0.51 7.92
N GLY A 49 9.33 1.47 7.49
CA GLY A 49 9.73 2.49 6.51
C GLY A 49 9.63 2.05 5.05
N LYS A 50 9.93 2.98 4.13
CA LYS A 50 9.83 2.77 2.67
C LYS A 50 10.83 1.72 2.15
N GLU A 51 11.98 1.58 2.80
CA GLU A 51 13.07 0.70 2.35
C GLU A 51 12.71 -0.78 2.37
N LYS A 52 11.83 -1.18 3.29
CA LYS A 52 11.36 -2.57 3.46
C LYS A 52 10.07 -2.86 2.69
N MET A 53 9.53 -1.88 1.95
CA MET A 53 8.29 -2.02 1.20
C MET A 53 8.55 -2.75 -0.14
N PRO A 54 7.90 -3.89 -0.41
CA PRO A 54 8.05 -4.58 -1.68
C PRO A 54 7.35 -3.83 -2.82
N ASN A 55 8.03 -3.68 -3.96
CA ASN A 55 7.46 -3.00 -5.14
C ASN A 55 6.22 -3.72 -5.69
N GLU A 56 6.16 -5.05 -5.59
CA GLU A 56 5.01 -5.86 -6.04
C GLU A 56 3.90 -6.02 -4.98
N LEU A 57 4.01 -5.32 -3.84
CA LEU A 57 3.00 -5.42 -2.78
C LEU A 57 1.78 -4.57 -3.12
N PHE A 58 0.62 -5.24 -3.19
CA PHE A 58 -0.67 -4.59 -3.35
C PHE A 58 -1.31 -4.26 -2.00
N PRO A 59 -2.17 -3.22 -1.93
CA PRO A 59 -2.75 -2.74 -0.67
C PRO A 59 -3.61 -3.78 0.07
N HIS A 60 -4.14 -4.78 -0.64
CA HIS A 60 -4.95 -5.85 -0.04
C HIS A 60 -4.12 -6.97 0.60
N GLN A 61 -2.81 -7.06 0.32
CA GLN A 61 -1.93 -8.13 0.79
C GLN A 61 -1.45 -7.89 2.23
N LYS A 62 -2.39 -7.71 3.16
CA LYS A 62 -2.08 -7.36 4.55
C LYS A 62 -1.34 -8.48 5.26
N ASP A 63 -1.68 -9.73 4.97
CA ASP A 63 -0.98 -10.90 5.53
C ASP A 63 0.52 -10.83 5.23
N ARG A 64 0.88 -10.45 4.00
CA ARG A 64 2.28 -10.29 3.59
C ARG A 64 2.95 -9.11 4.31
N ALA A 65 2.21 -8.01 4.53
CA ALA A 65 2.72 -6.91 5.35
C ALA A 65 2.98 -7.33 6.80
N TYR A 66 2.04 -8.02 7.44
CA TYR A 66 2.22 -8.49 8.82
C TYR A 66 3.39 -9.45 8.95
N LEU A 67 3.58 -10.37 7.99
CA LEU A 67 4.72 -11.27 7.97
C LEU A 67 6.04 -10.50 7.90
N LEU A 68 6.15 -9.47 7.06
CA LEU A 68 7.35 -8.63 6.96
C LEU A 68 7.60 -7.85 8.26
N ILE A 69 6.55 -7.24 8.82
CA ILE A 69 6.63 -6.47 10.07
C ILE A 69 7.03 -7.34 11.25
N SER A 70 6.59 -8.61 11.26
CA SER A 70 6.86 -9.55 12.36
C SER A 70 8.23 -10.24 12.26
N GLN A 71 8.96 -10.05 11.15
CA GLN A 71 10.27 -10.66 10.89
C GLN A 71 11.46 -9.74 11.21
N GLU A 72 11.20 -8.52 11.70
CA GLU A 72 12.21 -7.56 12.20
C GLU A 72 12.23 -7.53 13.74
#